data_AF-A0A7C2NHZ6-F1
#
_entry.id   AF-A0A7C2NHZ6-F1
#
_cell.length_a   1.000
_cell.length_b   1.000
_cell.length_c   1.000
_cell.angle_alpha   90.00
_cell.angle_beta   90.00
_cell.angle_gamma   90.00
#
_symmetry.space_group_name_H-M   'P 1'
#
loop_
_entity.id
_entity.type
_entity.pdbx_description
1 polymer ?
#
loop_
_entity_poly.entity_id
_entity_poly.type
_entity_poly.pdbx_seq_one_letter_code
_entity_poly.pdbx_strand_id
1 'polypeptide(L)'
;MPRSAADAAAGFLALLRAQPIKMGEVAAFLDGLSHEERVAAVRAAGREPQRRLYAAAAGHAPVRLADLVAPAKAPYETVRHFGRNTLPLFTRFEKRFCRPPGQDAQAPAELFGFNFQSMQPVTGPGYFVARDDGARGEVLIDYTRVPDSAPPGWPAPRRNEVGFSRFVYGFMVDRLRRVSEHVTIGSAARHGREFGSWFLLCREP
;
A
#
# COMPACT_ATOMS: atom_id res chain seq x y z
N MET A 1 -22.44 -19.35 -3.43
CA MET A 1 -23.17 -18.11 -3.12
C MET A 1 -22.14 -16.98 -2.98
N PRO A 2 -22.43 -15.75 -3.45
CA PRO A 2 -21.57 -14.60 -3.18
C PRO A 2 -21.42 -14.39 -1.67
N ARG A 3 -20.23 -14.03 -1.19
CA ARG A 3 -20.03 -13.75 0.24
C ARG A 3 -20.53 -12.33 0.52
N SER A 4 -21.02 -12.07 1.73
CA SER A 4 -21.21 -10.68 2.13
C SER A 4 -19.87 -10.03 2.46
N ALA A 5 -19.80 -8.69 2.43
CA ALA A 5 -18.62 -7.95 2.89
C ALA A 5 -18.25 -8.28 4.36
N ALA A 6 -19.26 -8.60 5.19
CA ALA A 6 -19.05 -9.03 6.58
C ALA A 6 -18.42 -10.42 6.66
N ASP A 7 -18.85 -11.36 5.80
CA ASP A 7 -18.27 -12.71 5.75
C ASP A 7 -16.82 -12.67 5.26
N ALA A 8 -16.53 -11.84 4.25
CA ALA A 8 -15.17 -11.62 3.75
C ALA A 8 -14.25 -11.09 4.87
N ALA A 9 -14.72 -10.10 5.63
CA ALA A 9 -14.00 -9.57 6.79
C ALA A 9 -13.78 -10.62 7.89
N ALA A 10 -14.82 -11.36 8.26
CA ALA A 10 -14.74 -12.38 9.29
C ALA A 10 -13.78 -13.52 8.91
N GLY A 11 -13.85 -13.99 7.65
CA GLY A 11 -12.98 -15.04 7.11
C GLY A 11 -11.52 -14.62 7.10
N PHE A 12 -11.22 -13.41 6.61
CA PHE A 12 -9.84 -12.90 6.63
C PHE A 12 -9.30 -12.79 8.05
N LEU A 13 -10.07 -12.23 8.99
CA LEU A 13 -9.65 -12.11 10.38
C LEU A 13 -9.46 -13.48 11.05
N ALA A 14 -10.24 -14.51 10.68
CA ALA A 14 -10.05 -15.86 11.17
C ALA A 14 -8.70 -16.45 10.73
N LEU A 15 -8.33 -16.26 9.46
CA LEU A 15 -7.02 -16.68 8.95
C LEU A 15 -5.87 -15.97 9.67
N LEU A 16 -6.01 -14.67 9.95
CA LEU A 16 -5.00 -13.90 10.68
C LEU A 16 -4.90 -14.28 12.18
N ARG A 17 -5.91 -14.95 12.74
CA ARG A 17 -5.87 -15.46 14.12
C ARG A 17 -5.09 -16.77 14.23
N ALA A 18 -5.06 -17.59 13.17
CA ALA A 18 -4.39 -18.89 13.15
C ALA A 18 -2.90 -18.82 13.56
N GLN A 19 -2.39 -19.89 14.19
CA GLN A 19 -0.99 -20.02 14.57
C GLN A 19 -0.40 -21.33 14.00
N PRO A 20 0.63 -21.25 13.14
CA PRO A 20 1.13 -20.04 12.47
C PRO A 20 0.10 -19.48 11.47
N ILE A 21 0.26 -18.20 11.07
CA ILE A 21 -0.49 -17.67 9.92
C ILE A 21 0.05 -18.37 8.66
N LYS A 22 -0.84 -19.00 7.90
CA LYS A 22 -0.48 -19.67 6.66
C LYS A 22 -0.68 -18.72 5.48
N MET A 23 0.40 -18.09 5.03
CA MET A 23 0.31 -17.05 3.99
C MET A 23 -0.32 -17.53 2.68
N GLY A 24 -0.10 -18.80 2.28
CA GLY A 24 -0.75 -19.36 1.09
C GLY A 24 -2.28 -19.43 1.19
N GLU A 25 -2.81 -19.78 2.38
CA GLU A 25 -4.27 -19.77 2.62
C GLU A 25 -4.83 -18.34 2.65
N VAL A 26 -4.06 -17.39 3.21
CA VAL A 26 -4.41 -15.96 3.20
C VAL A 26 -4.47 -15.42 1.77
N ALA A 27 -3.45 -15.70 0.96
CA ALA A 27 -3.38 -15.28 -0.44
C ALA A 27 -4.55 -15.85 -1.24
N ALA A 28 -4.74 -17.17 -1.20
CA ALA A 28 -5.81 -17.85 -1.92
C ALA A 28 -7.20 -17.35 -1.50
N PHE A 29 -7.41 -17.10 -0.20
CA PHE A 29 -8.66 -16.51 0.28
C PHE A 29 -8.91 -15.14 -0.33
N LEU A 30 -7.94 -14.23 -0.25
CA LEU A 30 -8.06 -12.87 -0.77
C LEU A 30 -8.22 -12.84 -2.29
N ASP A 31 -7.49 -13.68 -3.02
CA ASP A 31 -7.52 -13.75 -4.47
C ASP A 31 -8.84 -14.33 -5.00
N GLY A 32 -9.53 -15.15 -4.20
CA GLY A 32 -10.89 -15.64 -4.47
C GLY A 32 -12.02 -14.69 -4.04
N LEU A 33 -11.73 -13.43 -3.67
CA LEU A 33 -12.73 -12.40 -3.38
C LEU A 33 -12.92 -11.44 -4.54
N SER A 34 -14.13 -10.90 -4.67
CA SER A 34 -14.39 -9.69 -5.46
C SER A 34 -13.54 -8.52 -4.95
N HIS A 35 -13.39 -7.48 -5.76
CA HIS A 35 -12.66 -6.29 -5.33
C HIS A 35 -13.26 -5.67 -4.06
N GLU A 36 -14.59 -5.53 -4.00
CA GLU A 36 -15.32 -4.94 -2.89
C GLU A 36 -15.18 -5.76 -1.60
N GLU A 37 -15.31 -7.09 -1.72
CA GLU A 37 -15.11 -8.04 -0.63
C GLU A 37 -13.67 -7.97 -0.09
N ARG A 38 -12.68 -7.87 -0.98
CA ARG A 38 -11.26 -7.76 -0.63
C ARG A 38 -10.95 -6.44 0.08
N VAL A 39 -11.52 -5.32 -0.39
CA VAL A 39 -11.42 -4.02 0.27
C VAL A 39 -12.06 -4.07 1.66
N ALA A 40 -13.22 -4.71 1.81
CA ALA A 40 -13.87 -4.91 3.10
C ALA A 40 -13.01 -5.73 4.06
N ALA A 41 -12.44 -6.84 3.59
CA ALA A 41 -11.54 -7.69 4.35
C ALA A 41 -10.30 -6.93 4.84
N VAL A 42 -9.59 -6.25 3.93
CA VAL A 42 -8.43 -5.42 4.23
C VAL A 42 -8.76 -4.33 5.26
N ARG A 43 -9.91 -3.67 5.14
CA ARG A 43 -10.32 -2.58 6.03
C ARG A 43 -10.79 -3.04 7.42
N ALA A 44 -11.08 -4.33 7.60
CA ALA A 44 -11.44 -4.90 8.89
C ALA A 44 -10.23 -5.21 9.78
N ALA A 45 -9.03 -5.35 9.20
CA ALA A 45 -7.82 -5.64 9.96
C ALA A 45 -7.34 -4.42 10.77
N GLY A 46 -7.40 -4.56 12.10
CA GLY A 46 -6.84 -3.60 13.06
C GLY A 46 -5.33 -3.77 13.28
N ARG A 47 -4.82 -3.14 14.35
CA ARG A 47 -3.39 -3.11 14.66
C ARG A 47 -2.75 -4.48 14.83
N GLU A 48 -3.32 -5.32 15.69
CA GLU A 48 -2.74 -6.63 16.01
C GLU A 48 -2.74 -7.59 14.81
N PRO A 49 -3.85 -7.76 14.06
CA PRO A 49 -3.83 -8.56 12.84
C PRO A 49 -2.81 -8.08 11.80
N GLN A 50 -2.69 -6.76 11.57
CA GLN A 50 -1.73 -6.22 10.62
C GLN A 50 -0.27 -6.43 11.04
N ARG A 51 0.04 -6.26 12.34
CA ARG A 51 1.38 -6.55 12.88
C ARG A 51 1.78 -8.00 12.64
N ARG A 52 0.89 -8.95 12.98
CA ARG A 52 1.14 -10.38 12.77
C ARG A 52 1.28 -10.73 11.29
N LEU A 53 0.42 -10.16 10.44
CA LEU A 53 0.47 -10.35 9.00
C LEU A 53 1.77 -9.81 8.39
N TYR A 54 2.22 -8.63 8.81
CA TYR A 54 3.48 -8.06 8.31
C TYR A 54 4.67 -8.97 8.64
N ALA A 55 4.71 -9.53 9.86
CA ALA A 55 5.73 -10.49 10.26
C ALA A 55 5.63 -11.79 9.42
N ALA A 56 4.43 -12.34 9.25
CA ALA A 56 4.20 -13.56 8.48
C ALA A 56 4.50 -13.41 6.98
N ALA A 57 4.32 -12.21 6.41
CA ALA A 57 4.58 -11.93 5.00
C ALA A 57 6.08 -11.82 4.66
N ALA A 58 6.97 -11.80 5.66
CA ALA A 58 8.41 -11.74 5.42
C ALA A 58 8.88 -12.97 4.62
N GLY A 59 9.44 -12.76 3.43
CA GLY A 59 9.93 -13.83 2.57
C GLY A 59 8.86 -14.73 1.96
N HIS A 60 7.56 -14.41 2.11
CA HIS A 60 6.47 -15.23 1.58
C HIS A 60 6.47 -15.27 0.04
N ALA A 61 6.50 -14.09 -0.59
CA ALA A 61 6.53 -13.92 -2.04
C ALA A 61 7.07 -12.53 -2.36
N PRO A 62 7.80 -12.34 -3.49
CA PRO A 62 8.31 -11.03 -3.87
C PRO A 62 7.16 -10.10 -4.29
N VAL A 63 7.30 -8.82 -4.01
CA VAL A 63 6.52 -7.75 -4.63
C VAL A 63 7.44 -6.88 -5.48
N ARG A 64 6.94 -6.43 -6.62
CA ARG A 64 7.59 -5.58 -7.62
C ARG A 64 6.72 -4.40 -7.96
N LEU A 65 7.30 -3.37 -8.56
CA LEU A 65 6.55 -2.19 -9.00
C LEU A 65 5.43 -2.53 -10.00
N ALA A 66 5.65 -3.49 -10.92
CA ALA A 66 4.62 -3.97 -11.86
C ALA A 66 3.41 -4.62 -11.16
N ASP A 67 3.56 -5.06 -9.90
CA ASP A 67 2.45 -5.56 -9.10
C ASP A 67 1.63 -4.42 -8.48
N LEU A 68 2.21 -3.23 -8.32
CA LEU A 68 1.48 -2.07 -7.81
C LEU A 68 0.76 -1.32 -8.93
N VAL A 69 1.36 -1.29 -10.11
CA VAL A 69 0.79 -0.72 -11.34
C VAL A 69 1.02 -1.73 -12.46
N ALA A 70 -0.05 -2.40 -12.88
CA ALA A 70 0.04 -3.45 -13.90
C ALA A 70 0.64 -2.92 -15.21
N PRO A 71 1.42 -3.73 -15.96
CA PRO A 71 2.04 -3.29 -17.22
C PRO A 71 1.06 -2.76 -18.27
N ALA A 72 -0.19 -3.25 -18.24
CA ALA A 72 -1.25 -2.80 -19.14
C ALA A 72 -1.69 -1.34 -18.91
N LYS A 73 -1.38 -0.76 -17.75
CA LYS A 73 -1.72 0.62 -17.41
C LYS A 73 -0.84 1.58 -18.19
N ALA A 74 -1.46 2.56 -18.84
CA ALA A 74 -0.74 3.57 -19.59
C ALA A 74 0.12 4.44 -18.64
N PRO A 75 1.21 5.06 -19.13
CA PRO A 75 1.91 6.07 -18.35
C PRO A 75 0.93 7.13 -17.84
N TYR A 76 1.10 7.55 -16.59
CA TYR A 76 0.19 8.45 -15.87
C TYR A 76 -1.25 7.99 -15.67
N GLU A 77 -1.61 6.79 -16.10
CA GLU A 77 -2.86 6.17 -15.67
C GLU A 77 -2.79 5.89 -14.16
N THR A 78 -3.76 6.42 -13.43
CA THR A 78 -3.80 6.30 -11.97
C THR A 78 -4.34 4.92 -11.59
N VAL A 79 -3.60 4.24 -10.71
CA VAL A 79 -4.04 3.01 -10.04
C VAL A 79 -4.28 3.30 -8.56
N ARG A 80 -5.51 3.08 -8.10
CA ARG A 80 -5.92 3.28 -6.72
C ARG A 80 -5.66 2.04 -5.87
N HIS A 81 -5.14 2.29 -4.68
CA HIS A 81 -4.90 1.28 -3.66
C HIS A 81 -5.67 1.67 -2.40
N PHE A 82 -6.74 0.95 -2.11
CA PHE A 82 -7.61 1.22 -0.97
C PHE A 82 -6.99 0.69 0.31
N GLY A 83 -6.73 1.59 1.26
CA GLY A 83 -5.93 1.31 2.43
C GLY A 83 -6.67 1.36 3.77
N ARG A 84 -6.06 0.66 4.75
CA ARG A 84 -6.37 0.75 6.18
C ARG A 84 -5.07 0.78 6.98
N ASN A 85 -4.80 1.86 7.72
CA ASN A 85 -3.65 1.98 8.60
C ASN A 85 -4.03 1.79 10.07
N THR A 86 -3.00 1.67 10.90
CA THR A 86 -3.08 1.42 12.35
C THR A 86 -2.87 2.69 13.20
N LEU A 87 -2.88 3.87 12.56
CA LEU A 87 -2.82 5.16 13.24
C LEU A 87 -4.15 5.45 13.98
N PRO A 88 -4.16 6.33 14.98
CA PRO A 88 -5.39 6.63 15.73
C PRO A 88 -6.45 7.40 14.92
N LEU A 89 -6.03 8.18 13.91
CA LEU A 89 -6.90 9.00 13.07
C LEU A 89 -6.63 8.73 11.58
N PHE A 90 -7.61 9.06 10.73
CA PHE A 90 -7.50 8.93 9.27
C PHE A 90 -7.09 7.52 8.81
N THR A 91 -7.74 6.57 9.44
CA THR A 91 -7.37 5.16 9.34
C THR A 91 -7.71 4.54 7.99
N ARG A 92 -8.65 5.10 7.24
CA ARG A 92 -8.95 4.72 5.86
C ARG A 92 -8.39 5.78 4.91
N PHE A 93 -7.70 5.32 3.88
CA PHE A 93 -7.03 6.18 2.91
C PHE A 93 -6.93 5.48 1.57
N GLU A 94 -6.43 6.18 0.56
CA GLU A 94 -5.96 5.60 -0.69
C GLU A 94 -4.49 5.99 -0.88
N LYS A 95 -3.71 5.07 -1.44
CA LYS A 95 -2.52 5.48 -2.20
C LYS A 95 -2.88 5.43 -3.66
N ARG A 96 -2.48 6.44 -4.40
CA ARG A 96 -2.67 6.50 -5.84
C ARG A 96 -1.30 6.46 -6.47
N PHE A 97 -1.09 5.49 -7.34
CA PHE A 97 0.16 5.26 -8.03
C PHE A 97 -0.03 5.50 -9.52
N CYS A 98 1.05 5.83 -10.22
CA CYS A 98 1.11 5.73 -11.66
C CYS A 98 2.54 5.43 -12.10
N ARG A 99 2.68 4.86 -13.30
CA ARG A 99 3.97 4.71 -13.95
C ARG A 99 4.36 6.03 -14.65
N PRO A 100 5.56 6.58 -14.42
CA PRO A 100 6.05 7.73 -15.17
C PRO A 100 6.20 7.42 -16.67
N PRO A 101 6.11 8.42 -17.56
CA PRO A 101 6.43 8.26 -18.98
C PRO A 101 7.89 7.83 -19.17
N GLY A 102 8.15 7.08 -20.24
CA GLY A 102 9.49 6.59 -20.58
C GLY A 102 10.00 5.40 -19.75
N GLN A 103 9.26 4.95 -18.74
CA GLN A 103 9.58 3.75 -17.96
C GLN A 103 9.12 2.48 -18.68
N ASP A 104 9.91 1.40 -18.59
CA ASP A 104 9.50 0.06 -19.01
C ASP A 104 8.22 -0.35 -18.23
N ALA A 105 7.22 -0.87 -18.95
CA ALA A 105 5.98 -1.31 -18.35
C ALA A 105 6.11 -2.59 -17.51
N GLN A 106 7.04 -3.48 -17.87
CA GLN A 106 7.26 -4.76 -17.20
C GLN A 106 8.21 -4.62 -16.00
N ALA A 107 9.16 -3.70 -16.09
CA ALA A 107 10.17 -3.47 -15.06
C ALA A 107 10.46 -1.96 -14.90
N PRO A 108 9.47 -1.15 -14.48
CA PRO A 108 9.71 0.27 -14.25
C PRO A 108 10.77 0.46 -13.16
N ALA A 109 11.64 1.47 -13.29
CA ALA A 109 12.63 1.77 -12.25
C ALA A 109 11.98 2.40 -11.01
N GLU A 110 10.88 3.13 -11.22
CA GLU A 110 10.11 3.75 -10.15
C GLU A 110 8.64 4.01 -10.53
N LEU A 111 7.81 4.20 -9.51
CA LEU A 111 6.44 4.70 -9.66
C LEU A 111 6.28 6.00 -8.90
N PHE A 112 5.43 6.89 -9.41
CA PHE A 112 5.00 8.07 -8.68
C PHE A 112 3.74 7.76 -7.89
N GLY A 113 3.59 8.40 -6.73
CA GLY A 113 2.34 8.31 -6.00
C GLY A 113 2.11 9.41 -4.98
N PHE A 114 0.87 9.47 -4.50
CA PHE A 114 0.46 10.34 -3.41
C PHE A 114 -0.61 9.66 -2.54
N ASN A 115 -0.83 10.20 -1.34
CA ASN A 115 -1.87 9.75 -0.42
C ASN A 115 -3.13 10.60 -0.60
N PHE A 116 -4.26 9.93 -0.81
CA PHE A 116 -5.57 10.56 -0.86
C PHE A 116 -6.39 10.18 0.38
N GLN A 117 -6.92 11.18 1.06
CA GLN A 117 -7.82 11.03 2.20
C GLN A 117 -8.66 12.29 2.38
N SER A 118 -9.75 12.22 3.16
CA SER A 118 -10.67 13.36 3.33
C SER A 118 -10.01 14.61 3.93
N MET A 119 -8.97 14.45 4.75
CA MET A 119 -8.20 15.56 5.34
C MET A 119 -6.93 15.92 4.56
N GLN A 120 -6.84 15.52 3.29
CA GLN A 120 -5.74 15.92 2.40
C GLN A 120 -5.51 17.44 2.33
N PRO A 121 -6.55 18.32 2.34
CA PRO A 121 -6.33 19.77 2.32
C PRO A 121 -5.51 20.30 3.52
N VAL A 122 -5.56 19.58 4.65
CA VAL A 122 -4.86 19.96 5.88
C VAL A 122 -3.50 19.25 6.00
N THR A 123 -3.44 17.95 5.67
CA THR A 123 -2.23 17.13 5.82
C THR A 123 -1.26 17.23 4.64
N GLY A 124 -1.72 17.77 3.52
CA GLY A 124 -1.02 17.74 2.25
C GLY A 124 -1.17 16.40 1.52
N PRO A 125 -0.76 16.34 0.23
CA PRO A 125 -0.94 15.16 -0.60
C PRO A 125 -0.02 13.99 -0.23
N GLY A 126 1.08 14.22 0.50
CA GLY A 126 2.00 13.16 0.89
C GLY A 126 2.57 12.42 -0.31
N TYR A 127 3.22 13.15 -1.23
CA TYR A 127 3.83 12.59 -2.42
C TYR A 127 4.96 11.62 -2.08
N PHE A 128 5.19 10.61 -2.91
CA PHE A 128 6.27 9.65 -2.72
C PHE A 128 6.71 9.06 -4.06
N VAL A 129 7.88 8.44 -4.06
CA VAL A 129 8.37 7.58 -5.14
C VAL A 129 8.46 6.15 -4.64
N ALA A 130 7.88 5.19 -5.36
CA ALA A 130 8.04 3.77 -5.05
C ALA A 130 9.19 3.17 -5.87
N ARG A 131 10.03 2.36 -5.22
CA ARG A 131 11.21 1.71 -5.82
C ARG A 131 11.36 0.27 -5.32
N ASP A 132 11.90 -0.60 -6.14
CA ASP A 132 12.21 -1.97 -5.72
C ASP A 132 13.35 -2.01 -4.69
N ASP A 133 13.23 -2.90 -3.71
CA ASP A 133 14.32 -3.40 -2.87
C ASP A 133 14.62 -4.84 -3.31
N GLY A 134 15.35 -4.94 -4.42
CA GLY A 134 15.60 -6.21 -5.12
C GLY A 134 16.26 -7.26 -4.23
N ALA A 135 17.12 -6.84 -3.30
CA ALA A 135 17.80 -7.73 -2.36
C ALA A 135 16.83 -8.42 -1.38
N ARG A 136 15.69 -7.79 -1.07
CA ARG A 136 14.70 -8.31 -0.12
C ARG A 136 13.44 -8.87 -0.76
N GLY A 137 13.24 -8.65 -2.05
CA GLY A 137 11.98 -9.02 -2.68
C GLY A 137 10.82 -8.07 -2.29
N GLU A 138 11.14 -6.84 -1.87
CA GLU A 138 10.17 -5.89 -1.29
C GLU A 138 10.11 -4.61 -2.14
N VAL A 139 9.11 -3.75 -1.88
CA VAL A 139 9.04 -2.40 -2.47
C VAL A 139 9.13 -1.36 -1.36
N LEU A 140 9.84 -0.28 -1.63
CA LEU A 140 9.97 0.87 -0.74
C LEU A 140 9.14 2.04 -1.26
N ILE A 141 8.27 2.59 -0.42
CA ILE A 141 7.60 3.87 -0.66
C ILE A 141 8.42 4.95 0.04
N ASP A 142 9.09 5.78 -0.74
CA ASP A 142 10.05 6.77 -0.26
C ASP A 142 9.46 8.19 -0.27
N TYR A 143 9.14 8.72 0.91
CA TYR A 143 8.57 10.07 1.06
C TYR A 143 9.62 11.18 1.08
N THR A 144 10.91 10.82 1.07
CA THR A 144 12.01 11.77 0.94
C THR A 144 12.20 12.22 -0.51
N ARG A 145 11.64 11.45 -1.45
CA ARG A 145 11.63 11.77 -2.88
C ARG A 145 10.25 12.26 -3.27
N VAL A 146 10.21 13.34 -4.04
CA VAL A 146 8.98 13.85 -4.66
C VAL A 146 9.13 13.72 -6.17
N PRO A 147 8.08 13.23 -6.87
CA PRO A 147 8.05 13.25 -8.32
C PRO A 147 8.36 14.64 -8.88
N ASP A 148 9.13 14.68 -9.96
CA ASP A 148 9.41 15.90 -10.72
C ASP A 148 8.19 16.39 -11.52
N SER A 149 7.25 15.49 -11.79
CA SER A 149 5.96 15.78 -12.42
C SER A 149 4.82 14.95 -11.84
N ALA A 150 3.58 15.33 -12.15
CA ALA A 150 2.38 14.59 -11.77
C ALA A 150 1.41 14.45 -12.95
N PRO A 151 0.62 13.36 -12.99
CA PRO A 151 -0.51 13.21 -13.91
C PRO A 151 -1.50 14.38 -13.84
N PRO A 152 -2.23 14.67 -14.93
CA PRO A 152 -3.38 15.57 -14.90
C PRO A 152 -4.39 15.18 -13.81
N GLY A 153 -4.89 16.18 -13.07
CA GLY A 153 -5.88 15.99 -12.00
C GLY A 153 -5.31 15.59 -10.64
N TRP A 154 -4.03 15.26 -10.54
CA TRP A 154 -3.37 15.11 -9.24
C TRP A 154 -3.07 16.49 -8.61
N PRO A 155 -3.01 16.60 -7.27
CA PRO A 155 -2.58 17.85 -6.61
C PRO A 155 -1.18 18.25 -7.08
N ALA A 156 -0.85 19.54 -7.15
CA ALA A 156 0.51 19.94 -7.51
C ALA A 156 1.56 19.28 -6.60
N PRO A 157 2.68 18.73 -7.13
CA PRO A 157 3.75 18.18 -6.33
C PRO A 157 4.24 19.17 -5.26
N ARG A 158 4.32 18.70 -4.01
CA ARG A 158 4.82 19.50 -2.89
C ARG A 158 5.75 18.64 -2.05
N ARG A 159 6.89 19.21 -1.66
CA ARG A 159 7.82 18.58 -0.72
C ARG A 159 7.14 18.33 0.62
N ASN A 160 7.31 17.12 1.13
CA ASN A 160 6.79 16.71 2.44
C ASN A 160 7.58 17.30 3.61
N GLU A 161 8.59 18.14 3.37
CA GLU A 161 9.50 18.65 4.41
C GLU A 161 9.11 20.04 4.93
N VAL A 162 8.00 20.59 4.40
CA VAL A 162 7.53 21.95 4.69
C VAL A 162 6.15 21.90 5.36
N GLY A 163 5.99 22.65 6.46
CA GLY A 163 4.72 22.74 7.20
C GLY A 163 4.30 21.44 7.89
N PHE A 164 2.99 21.27 8.10
CA PHE A 164 2.42 20.13 8.84
C PHE A 164 2.72 18.76 8.17
N SER A 165 2.94 18.76 6.85
CA SER A 165 3.31 17.58 6.08
C SER A 165 4.63 16.93 6.56
N ARG A 166 5.56 17.72 7.13
CA ARG A 166 6.82 17.22 7.71
C ARG A 166 6.59 16.26 8.85
N PHE A 167 5.63 16.56 9.73
CA PHE A 167 5.35 15.73 10.89
C PHE A 167 4.69 14.40 10.48
N VAL A 168 3.87 14.44 9.43
CA VAL A 168 3.15 13.26 8.91
C VAL A 168 4.05 12.40 8.03
N TYR A 169 4.74 12.99 7.05
CA TYR A 169 5.40 12.27 5.95
C TYR A 169 6.93 12.35 5.96
N GLY A 170 7.52 13.37 6.60
CA GLY A 170 8.95 13.65 6.50
C GLY A 170 9.84 12.48 6.97
N PHE A 171 10.87 12.16 6.20
CA PHE A 171 11.88 11.13 6.51
C PHE A 171 11.35 9.70 6.69
N MET A 172 10.16 9.41 6.16
CA MET A 172 9.60 8.07 6.19
C MET A 172 9.92 7.30 4.92
N VAL A 173 10.19 6.01 5.11
CA VAL A 173 10.23 5.01 4.05
C VAL A 173 9.36 3.86 4.51
N ASP A 174 8.25 3.62 3.80
CA ASP A 174 7.42 2.45 4.08
C ASP A 174 7.97 1.26 3.30
N ARG A 175 7.96 0.09 3.92
CA ARG A 175 8.36 -1.18 3.30
C ARG A 175 7.14 -2.03 3.06
N LEU A 176 6.89 -2.37 1.79
CA LEU A 176 5.80 -3.22 1.36
C LEU A 176 6.23 -4.67 1.18
N ARG A 177 5.35 -5.58 1.61
CA ARG A 177 5.44 -7.02 1.40
C ARG A 177 4.18 -7.51 0.69
N ARG A 178 4.33 -8.56 -0.13
CA ARG A 178 3.20 -9.22 -0.79
C ARG A 178 2.35 -9.98 0.23
N VAL A 179 1.03 -9.86 0.10
CA VAL A 179 0.05 -10.70 0.82
C VAL A 179 -0.72 -11.58 -0.15
N SER A 180 -1.19 -11.01 -1.25
CA SER A 180 -1.89 -11.71 -2.35
C SER A 180 -1.64 -10.96 -3.66
N GLU A 181 -2.23 -11.38 -4.78
CA GLU A 181 -2.07 -10.70 -6.08
C GLU A 181 -2.40 -9.20 -6.02
N HIS A 182 -3.48 -8.81 -5.34
CA HIS A 182 -3.91 -7.41 -5.25
C HIS A 182 -3.68 -6.78 -3.87
N VAL A 183 -3.09 -7.51 -2.92
CA VAL A 183 -2.95 -7.04 -1.52
C VAL A 183 -1.49 -6.98 -1.09
N THR A 184 -1.11 -5.83 -0.53
CA THR A 184 0.20 -5.63 0.10
C THR A 184 0.03 -5.15 1.55
N ILE A 185 1.00 -5.48 2.39
CA ILE A 185 1.12 -5.00 3.77
C ILE A 185 2.39 -4.15 3.89
N GLY A 186 2.24 -2.95 4.42
CA GLY A 186 3.31 -1.99 4.64
C GLY A 186 3.62 -1.79 6.12
N SER A 187 4.88 -1.48 6.43
CA SER A 187 5.30 -0.94 7.73
C SER A 187 6.11 0.33 7.51
N ALA A 188 5.81 1.36 8.31
CA ALA A 188 6.53 2.62 8.26
C ALA A 188 7.86 2.53 9.03
N ALA A 189 8.94 3.00 8.41
CA ALA A 189 10.20 3.26 9.09
C ALA A 189 10.55 4.75 8.96
N ARG A 190 11.07 5.36 10.03
CA ARG A 190 11.52 6.75 10.04
C ARG A 190 12.97 6.80 10.50
N HIS A 191 13.83 7.47 9.72
CA HIS A 191 15.28 7.48 9.99
C HIS A 191 15.87 6.07 10.21
N GLY A 192 15.41 5.09 9.43
CA GLY A 192 15.87 3.70 9.53
C GLY A 192 15.33 2.91 10.73
N ARG A 193 14.51 3.50 11.61
CA ARG A 193 13.88 2.81 12.74
C ARG A 193 12.43 2.47 12.44
N GLU A 194 11.99 1.26 12.77
CA GLU A 194 10.59 0.88 12.64
C GLU A 194 9.71 1.77 13.53
N PHE A 195 8.65 2.33 12.95
CA PHE A 195 7.76 3.27 13.61
C PHE A 195 6.61 2.59 14.37
N GLY A 196 6.48 1.26 14.24
CA GLY A 196 5.40 0.50 14.89
C GLY A 196 4.01 0.84 14.35
N SER A 197 3.92 1.14 13.05
CA SER A 197 2.66 1.38 12.34
C SER A 197 2.64 0.56 11.05
N TRP A 198 1.54 -0.17 10.87
CA TRP A 198 1.25 -0.96 9.68
C TRP A 198 0.10 -0.36 8.89
N PHE A 199 0.04 -0.74 7.62
CA PHE A 199 -1.11 -0.50 6.76
C PHE A 199 -1.25 -1.61 5.72
N LEU A 200 -2.49 -1.93 5.36
CA LEU A 200 -2.80 -2.77 4.20
C LEU A 200 -3.23 -1.90 3.03
N LEU A 201 -2.98 -2.38 1.82
CA LEU A 201 -3.43 -1.80 0.56
C LEU A 201 -4.09 -2.87 -0.30
N CYS A 202 -5.24 -2.55 -0.89
CA CYS A 202 -5.91 -3.35 -1.91
C CYS A 202 -5.90 -2.58 -3.23
N ARG A 203 -5.15 -3.07 -4.22
CA ARG A 203 -5.10 -2.53 -5.58
C ARG A 203 -6.45 -2.71 -6.27
N GLU A 204 -6.89 -1.73 -7.04
CA GLU A 204 -7.99 -1.93 -8.00
C GLU A 204 -7.58 -2.91 -9.12
N PRO A 205 -8.52 -3.61 -9.76
CA PRO A 205 -8.20 -4.55 -10.84
C PRO A 205 -7.60 -3.85 -12.08
#